data_AF-A0A9E5NUI4-F1
#
_entry.id   AF-A0A9E5NUI4-F1
#
_cell.length_a   1.000
_cell.length_b   1.000
_cell.length_c   1.000
_cell.angle_alpha   90.00
_cell.angle_beta   90.00
_cell.angle_gamma   90.00
#
_symmetry.space_group_name_H-M   'P 1'
#
loop_
_entity.id
_entity.type
_entity.pdbx_description
1 polymer ?
#
loop_
_entity_poly.entity_id
_entity_poly.type
_entity_poly.pdbx_seq_one_letter_code
_entity_poly.pdbx_strand_id
1 'polypeptide(L)'
;MNRFERWTLWLSAALSALTGIGLLWTKYFIQSDTEWAVINHPLQPVFLKAHILTTPVLAFALGLIATRHIWKHYRAGITRGRKSGIVAMLATVPMVLTGYLIQVVTHLGFLRLLAVAHIALGLLFTVKLILHQAIVRRAPGEVVVSREGSAGSGRRGKVRGQPAVASGD
;
A
#
# COMPACT_ATOMS: atom_id res chain seq x y z
N MET A 1 11.27 3.59 4.63
CA MET A 1 11.59 2.77 3.44
C MET A 1 12.72 3.43 2.69
N ASN A 2 13.73 2.66 2.33
CA ASN A 2 14.76 3.10 1.40
C ASN A 2 14.19 3.20 -0.03
N ARG A 3 14.86 3.94 -0.94
CA ARG A 3 14.50 4.05 -2.36
C ARG A 3 14.42 2.68 -3.03
N PHE A 4 15.37 1.79 -2.74
CA PHE A 4 15.39 0.43 -3.28
C PHE A 4 14.12 -0.35 -2.90
N GLU A 5 13.81 -0.45 -1.61
CA GLU A 5 12.60 -1.15 -1.11
C GLU A 5 11.31 -0.61 -1.74
N ARG A 6 11.26 0.71 -1.92
CA ARG A 6 10.13 1.38 -2.57
C ARG A 6 10.03 1.00 -4.04
N TRP A 7 11.12 1.11 -4.81
CA TRP A 7 11.11 0.77 -6.23
C TRP A 7 10.80 -0.70 -6.44
N THR A 8 11.42 -1.60 -5.68
CA THR A 8 11.16 -3.04 -5.77
C THR A 8 9.70 -3.36 -5.49
N LEU A 9 9.11 -2.79 -4.43
CA LEU A 9 7.68 -2.98 -4.14
C LEU A 9 6.79 -2.45 -5.27
N TRP A 10 7.00 -1.21 -5.73
CA TRP A 10 6.12 -0.60 -6.71
C TRP A 10 6.23 -1.24 -8.10
N LEU A 11 7.45 -1.56 -8.54
CA LEU A 11 7.66 -2.23 -9.82
C LEU A 11 7.06 -3.64 -9.81
N SER A 12 7.35 -4.43 -8.78
CA SER A 12 6.80 -5.79 -8.67
C SER A 12 5.28 -5.78 -8.51
N ALA A 13 4.72 -4.85 -7.75
CA ALA A 13 3.27 -4.68 -7.61
C ALA A 13 2.62 -4.26 -8.93
N ALA A 14 3.19 -3.28 -9.64
CA ALA A 14 2.67 -2.82 -10.93
C ALA A 14 2.72 -3.93 -11.98
N LEU A 15 3.85 -4.63 -12.11
CA LEU A 15 3.97 -5.75 -13.05
C LEU A 15 3.02 -6.89 -12.72
N SER A 16 2.90 -7.26 -11.44
CA SER A 16 1.97 -8.31 -11.01
C SER A 16 0.51 -7.91 -11.28
N ALA A 17 0.13 -6.66 -10.99
CA ALA A 17 -1.22 -6.16 -11.25
C ALA A 17 -1.53 -6.10 -12.74
N LEU A 18 -0.61 -5.55 -13.56
CA LEU A 18 -0.80 -5.45 -15.02
C LEU A 18 -0.93 -6.83 -15.67
N THR A 19 -0.07 -7.77 -15.30
CA THR A 19 -0.13 -9.15 -15.81
C THR A 19 -1.38 -9.89 -15.34
N GLY A 20 -1.82 -9.69 -14.09
CA GLY A 20 -3.05 -10.26 -13.56
C GLY A 20 -4.31 -9.70 -14.22
N ILE A 21 -4.36 -8.39 -14.45
CA ILE A 21 -5.45 -7.72 -15.19
C ILE A 21 -5.47 -8.19 -16.65
N GLY A 22 -4.31 -8.27 -17.31
CA GLY A 22 -4.20 -8.78 -18.67
C GLY A 22 -4.69 -10.23 -18.78
N LEU A 23 -4.36 -11.07 -17.80
CA LEU A 23 -4.86 -12.45 -17.73
C LEU A 23 -6.38 -12.50 -17.51
N LEU A 24 -6.92 -11.68 -16.60
CA LEU A 24 -8.36 -11.59 -16.35
C LEU A 24 -9.12 -11.14 -17.60
N TRP A 25 -8.61 -10.12 -18.29
CA TRP A 25 -9.18 -9.62 -19.54
C TRP A 25 -9.18 -10.70 -20.61
N THR A 26 -8.01 -11.27 -20.92
CA THR A 26 -7.88 -12.27 -22.00
C THR A 26 -8.65 -13.55 -21.72
N LYS A 27 -8.79 -13.96 -20.46
CA LYS A 27 -9.46 -15.21 -20.10
C LYS A 27 -10.98 -15.09 -19.99
N TYR A 28 -11.51 -13.94 -19.54
CA TYR A 28 -12.95 -13.82 -19.24
C TYR A 28 -13.70 -12.86 -20.18
N PHE A 29 -13.01 -11.93 -20.84
CA PHE A 29 -13.65 -10.90 -21.68
C PHE A 29 -13.41 -11.07 -23.18
N ILE A 30 -12.45 -11.91 -23.57
CA ILE A 30 -12.20 -12.25 -24.98
C ILE A 30 -12.79 -13.62 -25.28
N GLN A 31 -13.63 -13.69 -26.32
CA GLN A 31 -14.16 -14.94 -26.86
C GLN A 31 -13.16 -15.54 -27.85
N SER A 32 -13.08 -16.87 -27.87
CA SER A 32 -12.27 -17.58 -28.86
C SER A 32 -13.01 -17.73 -30.19
N ASP A 33 -12.25 -17.74 -31.28
CA ASP A 33 -12.79 -17.95 -32.63
C ASP A 33 -13.33 -19.38 -32.84
N THR A 34 -13.01 -20.30 -31.94
CA THR A 34 -13.45 -21.71 -31.99
C THR A 34 -14.05 -22.14 -30.66
N GLU A 35 -15.09 -22.98 -30.72
CA GLU A 35 -15.88 -23.45 -29.57
C GLU A 35 -15.06 -24.29 -28.56
N TRP A 36 -13.99 -24.92 -29.03
CA TRP A 36 -13.15 -25.85 -28.24
C TRP A 36 -11.80 -25.25 -27.84
N ALA A 37 -11.61 -23.94 -28.03
CA ALA A 37 -10.34 -23.31 -27.72
C ALA A 37 -10.07 -23.32 -26.20
N VAL A 38 -8.93 -23.89 -25.81
CA VAL A 38 -8.43 -23.86 -24.43
C VAL A 38 -7.87 -22.47 -24.07
N ILE A 39 -7.43 -21.72 -25.08
CA ILE A 39 -6.83 -20.38 -24.96
C ILE A 39 -7.68 -19.43 -25.80
N ASN A 40 -8.16 -18.35 -25.19
CA ASN A 40 -9.01 -17.38 -25.87
C ASN A 40 -8.20 -16.33 -26.65
N HIS A 41 -6.99 -16.01 -26.16
CA HIS A 41 -6.13 -14.99 -26.77
C HIS A 41 -4.66 -15.40 -26.75
N PRO A 42 -3.87 -15.15 -27.83
CA PRO A 42 -2.45 -15.55 -27.90
C PRO A 42 -1.57 -15.01 -26.76
N LEU A 43 -1.92 -13.85 -26.19
CA LEU A 43 -1.20 -13.26 -25.05
C LEU A 43 -1.56 -13.84 -23.68
N GLN A 44 -2.64 -14.62 -23.56
CA GLN A 44 -3.04 -15.25 -22.30
C GLN A 44 -1.90 -16.06 -21.64
N PRO A 45 -1.16 -16.95 -22.33
CA PRO A 45 -0.03 -17.66 -21.73
C PRO A 45 1.14 -16.73 -21.37
N VAL A 46 1.34 -15.64 -22.09
CA VAL A 46 2.39 -14.64 -21.79
C VAL A 46 2.06 -13.94 -20.47
N PHE A 47 0.83 -13.46 -20.31
CA PHE A 47 0.38 -12.84 -19.07
C PHE A 47 0.47 -13.80 -17.89
N LEU A 48 0.06 -15.06 -18.06
CA LEU A 48 0.15 -16.07 -17.01
C LEU A 48 1.60 -16.30 -16.56
N LYS A 49 2.52 -16.54 -17.50
CA LYS A 49 3.94 -16.77 -17.20
C LYS A 49 4.57 -15.55 -16.53
N ALA A 50 4.30 -14.35 -17.06
CA ALA A 50 4.81 -13.11 -16.48
C ALA A 50 4.26 -12.88 -15.06
N HIS A 51 2.99 -13.22 -14.81
CA HIS A 51 2.39 -13.12 -13.47
C HIS A 51 3.06 -14.09 -12.49
N ILE A 52 3.27 -15.34 -12.88
CA ILE A 52 3.95 -16.35 -12.05
C ILE A 52 5.40 -15.97 -11.75
N LEU A 53 6.10 -15.28 -12.67
CA LEU A 53 7.48 -14.83 -12.44
C LEU A 53 7.57 -13.57 -11.58
N THR A 54 6.61 -12.65 -11.72
CA THR A 54 6.65 -11.35 -11.02
C THR A 54 6.10 -11.43 -9.59
N THR A 55 5.15 -12.32 -9.33
CA THR A 55 4.51 -12.46 -8.02
C THR A 55 5.44 -12.95 -6.89
N PRO A 56 6.40 -13.86 -7.09
CA PRO A 56 7.39 -14.20 -6.06
C PRO A 56 8.27 -13.01 -5.67
N VAL A 57 8.64 -12.15 -6.64
CA VAL A 57 9.40 -10.93 -6.38
C VAL A 57 8.59 -9.96 -5.53
N LEU A 58 7.28 -9.83 -5.81
CA LEU A 58 6.36 -9.04 -4.99
C LEU A 58 6.24 -9.61 -3.57
N ALA A 59 6.06 -10.92 -3.43
CA ALA A 59 5.97 -11.58 -2.13
C ALA A 59 7.23 -11.34 -1.29
N PHE A 60 8.41 -11.44 -1.91
CA PHE A 60 9.68 -11.14 -1.26
C PHE A 60 9.79 -9.66 -0.85
N ALA A 61 9.42 -8.73 -1.73
CA ALA A 61 9.41 -7.30 -1.42
C ALA A 61 8.48 -6.96 -0.24
N LEU A 62 7.31 -7.59 -0.19
CA LEU A 62 6.35 -7.47 0.91
C LEU A 62 6.95 -8.04 2.21
N GLY A 63 7.68 -9.15 2.16
CA GLY A 63 8.40 -9.71 3.31
C GLY A 63 9.49 -8.78 3.85
N LEU A 64 10.29 -8.18 2.97
CA LEU A 64 11.30 -7.18 3.34
C LEU A 64 10.67 -5.95 4.02
N ILE A 65 9.55 -5.46 3.47
CA ILE A 65 8.84 -4.31 4.04
C ILE A 65 8.16 -4.68 5.36
N ALA A 66 7.61 -5.90 5.47
CA ALA A 66 7.02 -6.38 6.70
C ALA A 66 8.03 -6.38 7.86
N THR A 67 9.25 -6.84 7.61
CA THR A 67 10.31 -6.92 8.64
C THR A 67 10.97 -5.58 8.95
N ARG A 68 11.28 -4.75 7.94
CA ARG A 68 12.04 -3.51 8.14
C ARG A 68 11.19 -2.27 8.39
N HIS A 69 9.98 -2.25 7.83
CA HIS A 69 9.07 -1.12 7.96
C HIS A 69 7.94 -1.44 8.93
N ILE A 70 7.12 -2.45 8.64
CA ILE A 70 5.90 -2.71 9.42
C ILE A 70 6.24 -3.08 10.87
N TRP A 71 7.19 -3.99 11.09
CA TRP A 71 7.60 -4.42 12.42
C TRP A 71 8.21 -3.28 13.25
N LYS A 72 9.06 -2.45 12.64
CA LYS A 72 9.66 -1.27 13.29
C LYS A 72 8.58 -0.27 13.72
N HIS A 73 7.65 0.05 12.83
CA HIS A 73 6.54 0.98 13.12
C HIS A 73 5.56 0.41 14.16
N TYR A 74 5.33 -0.90 14.15
CA TYR A 74 4.51 -1.60 15.14
C TYR A 74 5.13 -1.53 16.54
N ARG A 75 6.43 -1.85 16.68
CA ARG A 75 7.16 -1.75 17.95
C ARG A 75 7.29 -0.31 18.45
N ALA A 76 7.45 0.65 17.55
CA ALA A 76 7.55 2.07 17.89
C ALA A 76 6.20 2.73 18.24
N GLY A 77 5.07 1.99 18.20
CA GLY A 77 3.76 2.52 18.58
C GLY A 77 3.19 3.57 17.62
N ILE A 78 3.72 3.70 16.40
CA ILE A 78 3.31 4.75 15.46
C ILE A 78 1.88 4.45 14.97
N THR A 79 0.94 5.33 15.28
CA THR A 79 -0.49 5.18 14.94
C THR A 79 -0.81 5.58 13.51
N ARG A 80 0.01 6.45 12.91
CA ARG A 80 -0.16 6.97 11.55
C ARG A 80 -0.17 5.83 10.52
N GLY A 81 -1.27 5.69 9.79
CA GLY A 81 -1.42 4.67 8.74
C GLY A 81 -1.51 3.22 9.24
N ARG A 82 -1.48 2.97 10.56
CA ARG A 82 -1.42 1.61 11.15
C ARG A 82 -2.61 0.74 10.76
N LYS A 83 -3.83 1.25 10.90
CA LYS A 83 -5.06 0.52 10.53
C LYS A 83 -5.04 0.12 9.06
N SER A 84 -4.69 1.05 8.17
CA SER A 84 -4.60 0.77 6.73
C SER A 84 -3.50 -0.23 6.38
N GLY A 85 -2.35 -0.19 7.08
CA GLY A 85 -1.25 -1.13 6.85
C GLY A 85 -1.58 -2.55 7.33
N ILE A 86 -2.25 -2.70 8.48
CA ILE A 86 -2.69 -4.00 8.99
C ILE A 86 -3.71 -4.64 8.05
N VAL A 87 -4.70 -3.87 7.59
CA VAL A 87 -5.69 -4.37 6.64
C VAL A 87 -5.02 -4.81 5.32
N ALA A 88 -4.06 -4.04 4.82
CA ALA A 88 -3.30 -4.43 3.63
C ALA A 88 -2.53 -5.74 3.86
N MET A 89 -1.87 -5.90 5.00
CA MET A 89 -1.15 -7.15 5.34
C MET A 89 -2.08 -8.35 5.48
N LEU A 90 -3.22 -8.17 6.14
CA LEU A 90 -4.22 -9.23 6.29
C LEU A 90 -4.84 -9.64 4.96
N ALA A 91 -4.92 -8.74 3.97
CA ALA A 91 -5.33 -9.09 2.62
C ALA A 91 -4.23 -9.80 1.82
N THR A 92 -2.96 -9.44 2.02
CA THR A 92 -1.81 -10.05 1.32
C THR A 92 -1.70 -11.55 1.59
N VAL A 93 -1.83 -11.99 2.84
CA VAL A 93 -1.65 -13.40 3.22
C VAL A 93 -2.59 -14.34 2.45
N PRO A 94 -3.93 -14.18 2.50
CA PRO A 94 -4.84 -15.04 1.74
C PRO A 94 -4.68 -14.84 0.23
N MET A 95 -4.27 -13.65 -0.25
CA MET A 95 -3.98 -13.44 -1.68
C MET A 95 -2.83 -14.33 -2.15
N VAL A 96 -1.71 -14.36 -1.44
CA VAL A 96 -0.55 -15.19 -1.79
C VAL A 96 -0.89 -16.68 -1.66
N LEU A 97 -1.58 -17.07 -0.58
CA LEU A 97 -1.97 -18.46 -0.34
C LEU A 97 -2.90 -18.98 -1.45
N THR A 98 -3.93 -18.22 -1.82
CA THR A 98 -4.83 -18.62 -2.91
C THR A 98 -4.09 -18.76 -4.23
N GLY A 99 -3.12 -17.89 -4.52
CA GLY A 99 -2.29 -17.99 -5.72
C GLY A 99 -1.44 -19.26 -5.77
N TYR A 100 -0.86 -19.66 -4.64
CA TYR A 100 -0.11 -20.91 -4.53
C TYR A 100 -1.03 -22.14 -4.63
N LEU A 101 -2.18 -22.11 -3.95
CA LEU A 101 -3.13 -23.24 -3.96
C LEU A 101 -3.68 -23.52 -5.36
N ILE A 102 -3.87 -22.51 -6.21
CA ILE A 102 -4.27 -22.69 -7.61
C ILE A 102 -3.28 -23.59 -8.38
N GLN A 103 -2.01 -23.62 -7.99
CA GLN A 103 -0.99 -24.42 -8.68
C GLN A 103 -1.00 -25.90 -8.28
N VAL A 104 -1.57 -26.23 -7.11
CA VAL A 104 -1.47 -27.58 -6.51
C VAL A 104 -2.82 -28.30 -6.45
N VAL A 105 -3.92 -27.56 -6.33
CA VAL A 105 -5.27 -28.15 -6.25
C VAL A 105 -5.70 -28.68 -7.61
N THR A 106 -6.21 -29.90 -7.65
CA THR A 106 -6.69 -30.56 -8.88
C THR A 106 -8.21 -30.57 -9.01
N HIS A 107 -8.95 -30.38 -7.91
CA HIS A 107 -10.42 -30.39 -7.93
C HIS A 107 -10.98 -29.12 -8.58
N LEU A 108 -11.76 -29.29 -9.65
CA LEU A 108 -12.26 -28.19 -10.48
C LEU A 108 -13.11 -27.15 -9.72
N GLY A 109 -13.97 -27.61 -8.81
CA GLY A 109 -14.78 -26.72 -7.98
C GLY A 109 -13.94 -25.84 -7.04
N PHE A 110 -12.86 -26.41 -6.49
CA PHE A 110 -11.96 -25.66 -5.62
C PHE A 110 -11.09 -24.70 -6.42
N LEU A 111 -10.64 -25.09 -7.62
CA LEU A 111 -9.92 -24.20 -8.52
C LEU A 111 -10.75 -22.96 -8.89
N ARG A 112 -12.04 -23.12 -9.18
CA ARG A 112 -12.92 -21.98 -9.49
C ARG A 112 -13.08 -21.05 -8.29
N LEU A 113 -13.31 -21.61 -7.09
CA LEU A 113 -13.41 -20.83 -5.86
C LEU A 113 -12.11 -20.06 -5.58
N LEU A 114 -10.97 -20.75 -5.65
CA LEU A 114 -9.66 -20.15 -5.43
C LEU A 114 -9.34 -19.07 -6.46
N ALA A 115 -9.68 -19.28 -7.74
CA ALA A 115 -9.48 -18.27 -8.78
C ALA A 115 -10.28 -17.00 -8.50
N VAL A 116 -11.57 -17.12 -8.17
CA VAL A 116 -12.41 -15.96 -7.83
C VAL A 116 -11.89 -15.26 -6.56
N ALA A 117 -11.57 -16.02 -5.52
CA ALA A 117 -11.01 -15.48 -4.28
C ALA A 117 -9.68 -14.75 -4.54
N HIS A 118 -8.79 -15.33 -5.34
CA HIS A 118 -7.49 -14.74 -5.68
C HIS A 118 -7.64 -13.43 -6.46
N ILE A 119 -8.55 -13.39 -7.45
CA ILE A 119 -8.86 -12.18 -8.21
C ILE A 119 -9.39 -11.09 -7.26
N ALA A 120 -10.38 -11.41 -6.43
CA ALA A 120 -10.99 -10.46 -5.51
C ALA A 120 -9.95 -9.90 -4.51
N LEU A 121 -9.13 -10.78 -3.94
CA LEU A 121 -8.06 -10.40 -3.01
C LEU A 121 -6.95 -9.58 -3.69
N GLY A 122 -6.59 -9.91 -4.93
CA GLY A 122 -5.60 -9.15 -5.72
C GLY A 122 -6.06 -7.74 -6.06
N LEU A 123 -7.34 -7.57 -6.42
CA LEU A 123 -7.94 -6.25 -6.62
C LEU A 123 -7.98 -5.46 -5.30
N LEU A 124 -8.44 -6.11 -4.23
CA LEU A 124 -8.47 -5.51 -2.89
C LEU A 124 -7.07 -5.05 -2.46
N PHE A 125 -6.04 -5.89 -2.64
CA PHE A 125 -4.66 -5.58 -2.31
C PHE A 125 -4.17 -4.36 -3.08
N THR A 126 -4.37 -4.33 -4.41
CA THR A 126 -3.95 -3.21 -5.27
C THR A 126 -4.57 -1.90 -4.80
N VAL A 127 -5.88 -1.89 -4.57
CA VAL A 127 -6.61 -0.71 -4.09
C VAL A 127 -6.10 -0.30 -2.70
N LYS A 128 -5.96 -1.23 -1.76
CA LYS A 128 -5.48 -0.94 -0.40
C LYS A 128 -4.05 -0.42 -0.40
N LEU A 129 -3.17 -0.92 -1.27
CA LEU A 129 -1.80 -0.46 -1.39
C LEU A 129 -1.74 1.01 -1.86
N ILE A 130 -2.51 1.35 -2.88
CA ILE A 130 -2.63 2.73 -3.39
C ILE A 130 -3.23 3.64 -2.32
N LEU A 131 -4.32 3.23 -1.66
CA LEU A 131 -4.95 4.00 -0.60
C LEU A 131 -4.02 4.21 0.60
N HIS A 132 -3.31 3.16 1.04
CA HIS A 132 -2.34 3.28 2.13
C HIS A 132 -1.25 4.30 1.79
N GLN A 133 -0.73 4.28 0.56
CA GLN A 133 0.25 5.26 0.12
C GLN A 133 -0.35 6.68 0.05
N ALA A 134 -1.58 6.83 -0.45
CA ALA A 134 -2.25 8.11 -0.51
C ALA A 134 -2.47 8.69 0.89
N ILE A 135 -2.92 7.89 1.87
CA ILE A 135 -3.11 8.31 3.27
C ILE A 135 -1.78 8.72 3.89
N VAL A 136 -0.73 7.94 3.70
CA VAL A 136 0.60 8.24 4.26
C VAL A 136 1.18 9.52 3.64
N ARG A 137 0.95 9.78 2.34
CA ARG A 137 1.41 11.00 1.65
C ARG A 137 0.57 12.25 1.94
N ARG A 138 -0.74 12.09 2.13
CA ARG A 138 -1.71 13.20 2.32
C ARG A 138 -1.79 13.73 3.74
N ALA A 139 -1.10 13.14 4.71
CA ALA A 139 -0.98 13.75 6.02
C ALA A 139 0.24 14.70 6.03
N PRO A 140 0.09 16.00 5.69
CA PRO A 140 1.05 16.98 6.18
C PRO A 140 1.10 16.83 7.70
N GLY A 141 2.28 17.04 8.29
CA GLY A 141 2.36 17.10 9.73
C GLY A 141 1.34 18.13 10.21
N GLU A 142 0.32 17.68 10.92
CA GLU A 142 -0.34 18.50 11.92
C GLU A 142 0.74 18.77 12.97
N VAL A 143 1.62 19.73 12.67
CA VAL A 143 2.19 20.55 13.73
C VAL A 143 1.03 21.44 14.15
N VAL A 144 0.14 20.90 14.98
CA VAL A 144 -0.69 21.74 15.83
C VAL A 144 0.28 22.37 16.81
N VAL A 145 0.88 23.49 16.40
CA VAL A 145 1.40 24.45 17.36
C VAL A 145 0.15 24.98 18.05
N SER A 146 -0.21 24.39 19.19
CA SER A 146 -1.15 25.00 20.12
C SER A 146 -0.53 26.32 20.58
N ARG A 147 -0.77 27.37 19.81
CA ARG A 147 -0.47 28.75 20.17
C ARG A 147 -1.74 29.30 20.80
N GLU A 148 -2.04 28.87 22.01
CA GLU A 148 -3.06 29.52 22.81
C GLU A 148 -2.73 29.38 24.30
N GLY A 149 -2.48 30.54 24.91
CA GLY A 149 -2.01 30.69 26.28
C GLY A 149 -1.23 31.98 26.53
N SER A 150 -1.40 33.04 25.73
CA SER A 150 -0.96 34.38 26.11
C SER A 150 -1.86 35.46 25.51
N ALA A 151 -2.94 35.75 26.23
CA ALA A 151 -3.62 37.05 26.36
C ALA A 151 -4.99 36.76 27.01
N GLY A 152 -5.37 37.30 28.16
CA GLY A 152 -4.77 38.25 29.08
C GLY A 152 -5.79 38.53 30.19
N SER A 153 -5.40 39.25 31.25
CA SER A 153 -6.31 40.19 31.95
C SER A 153 -5.58 40.92 33.09
N GLY A 154 -5.42 42.24 32.88
CA GLY A 154 -5.45 43.33 33.84
C GLY A 154 -4.90 43.18 35.27
N ARG A 155 -3.81 43.90 35.56
CA ARG A 155 -3.78 44.74 36.77
C ARG A 155 -2.87 45.97 36.64
N ARG A 156 -3.52 47.12 36.84
CA ARG A 156 -3.07 48.49 37.08
C ARG A 156 -1.74 48.61 37.85
N GLY A 157 -0.81 49.43 37.35
CA GLY A 157 0.36 49.93 38.07
C GLY A 157 0.93 51.18 37.40
N LYS A 158 0.80 52.33 38.06
CA LYS A 158 1.12 53.70 37.59
C LYS A 158 2.44 54.15 38.19
N VAL A 159 3.48 54.44 37.39
CA VAL A 159 4.64 55.32 37.72
C VAL A 159 5.22 55.83 36.38
N ARG A 160 4.86 57.00 35.84
CA ARG A 160 5.40 58.36 36.06
C ARG A 160 6.92 58.53 35.76
N GLY A 161 7.23 58.97 34.53
CA GLY A 161 8.09 60.14 34.24
C GLY A 161 9.63 60.01 34.07
N GLN A 162 10.08 60.11 32.80
CA GLN A 162 11.26 60.85 32.26
C GLN A 162 12.71 60.49 32.71
N PRO A 163 13.78 61.01 32.04
CA PRO A 163 14.20 60.76 30.66
C PRO A 163 15.69 60.35 30.57
N ALA A 164 16.18 60.15 29.34
CA ALA A 164 17.55 59.78 29.00
C ALA A 164 18.63 60.72 29.56
N VAL A 165 19.77 60.15 29.96
CA VAL A 165 21.05 60.86 30.14
C VAL A 165 22.15 60.04 29.47
N ALA A 166 22.91 60.72 28.62
CA ALA A 166 24.15 60.27 28.02
C ALA A 166 25.35 60.62 28.93
N SER A 167 26.32 59.72 29.00
CA SER A 167 27.74 59.93 29.36
C SER A 167 28.45 58.61 29.02
N GLY A 168 29.47 58.55 28.18
CA GLY A 168 30.70 59.32 28.29
C GLY A 168 31.67 58.50 29.14
N ASP A 169 32.52 57.71 28.47
CA ASP A 169 33.94 57.43 28.74
C ASP A 169 34.44 56.28 27.83
#